data_AF-A0A937Z7V3-F1
#
_entry.id   AF-A0A937Z7V3-F1
#
_cell.length_a   1.000
_cell.length_b   1.000
_cell.length_c   1.000
_cell.angle_alpha   90.00
_cell.angle_beta   90.00
_cell.angle_gamma   90.00
#
_symmetry.space_group_name_H-M   'P 1'
#
loop_
_entity.id
_entity.type
_entity.pdbx_description
1 polymer ?
#
loop_
_entity_poly.entity_id
_entity_poly.type
_entity_poly.pdbx_seq_one_letter_code
_entity_poly.pdbx_strand_id
1 'polypeptide(L)'
;MATVAWTDTSALRPSDRVQRLKARLDRRLRASGHRILSDPQEARVLAEAIRRAYEATEGEPTILRRARVLTEYARSCPASAHSDELLVGNQTFNPLHGPAWTQADREALPGLGWAMTAAHIVHDYESMLLHGIADHRQAIQRRLARARGDEAVNLRAFAEALEAFATFVDRHAAMTPRLADVIGPLIEGPPQTFHQALQLVWFVQVFLHVENPGVAISFGRFDRYLWPFLEADLEAGRIDLQDAFDLACAFLLKCCVPIRKGCSR
;
A
#
# COMPACT_ATOMS: atom_id res chain seq x y z
N MET A 1 -3.36 10.60 37.57
CA MET A 1 -3.87 10.03 36.31
C MET A 1 -3.55 8.55 36.35
N ALA A 2 -4.57 7.69 36.34
CA ALA A 2 -4.35 6.24 36.40
C ALA A 2 -3.62 5.82 35.12
N THR A 3 -2.39 5.35 35.24
CA THR A 3 -1.63 4.70 34.17
C THR A 3 -2.47 3.52 33.71
N VAL A 4 -3.05 3.61 32.51
CA VAL A 4 -3.96 2.57 32.03
C VAL A 4 -3.18 1.28 31.80
N ALA A 5 -3.78 0.15 32.21
CA ALA A 5 -3.20 -1.18 32.27
C ALA A 5 -3.06 -1.83 30.89
N TRP A 6 -2.29 -1.21 29.99
CA TRP A 6 -2.04 -1.73 28.64
C TRP A 6 -0.65 -2.37 28.47
N THR A 7 0.06 -2.63 29.57
CA THR A 7 1.44 -3.14 29.55
C THR A 7 1.54 -4.65 29.63
N ASP A 8 0.50 -5.34 30.10
CA ASP A 8 0.49 -6.80 30.15
C ASP A 8 0.01 -7.40 28.82
N THR A 9 0.97 -7.75 27.98
CA THR A 9 0.74 -8.41 26.69
C THR A 9 0.85 -9.93 26.77
N SER A 10 1.08 -10.51 27.96
CA SER A 10 1.41 -11.93 28.12
C SER A 10 0.26 -12.87 27.72
N ALA A 11 -0.98 -12.39 27.84
CA ALA A 11 -2.19 -13.11 27.50
C ALA A 11 -2.61 -12.99 26.03
N LEU A 12 -2.02 -12.06 25.25
CA LEU A 12 -2.45 -11.80 23.86
C LEU A 12 -2.21 -13.03 22.97
N ARG A 13 -3.25 -13.44 22.25
CA ARG A 13 -3.18 -14.56 21.30
C ARG A 13 -3.90 -14.18 20.01
N PRO A 14 -3.47 -14.67 18.84
CA PRO A 14 -4.19 -14.42 17.60
C PRO A 14 -5.63 -14.95 17.70
N SER A 15 -6.62 -14.11 17.43
CA SER A 15 -8.00 -14.56 17.40
C SER A 15 -8.26 -15.57 16.29
N ASP A 16 -9.41 -16.24 16.34
CA ASP A 16 -9.87 -17.15 15.28
C ASP A 16 -9.87 -16.48 13.89
N ARG A 17 -10.18 -15.17 13.82
CA ARG A 17 -10.13 -14.41 12.56
C ARG A 17 -8.70 -14.37 12.02
N VAL A 18 -7.73 -14.00 12.85
CA VAL A 18 -6.31 -13.94 12.46
C VAL A 18 -5.80 -15.34 12.08
N GLN A 19 -6.20 -16.37 12.83
CA GLN A 19 -5.84 -17.76 12.52
C GLN A 19 -6.40 -18.19 11.15
N ARG A 20 -7.66 -17.84 10.82
CA ARG A 20 -8.23 -18.10 9.49
C ARG A 20 -7.50 -17.33 8.38
N LEU A 21 -7.15 -16.07 8.61
CA LEU A 21 -6.35 -15.28 7.66
C LEU A 21 -4.98 -15.93 7.39
N LYS A 22 -4.28 -16.34 8.45
CA LYS A 22 -3.01 -17.06 8.33
C LYS A 22 -3.17 -18.38 7.58
N ALA A 23 -4.17 -19.19 7.95
CA ALA A 23 -4.44 -20.46 7.28
C ALA A 23 -4.77 -20.29 5.79
N ARG A 24 -5.49 -19.22 5.44
CA ARG A 24 -5.76 -18.84 4.04
C ARG A 24 -4.47 -18.47 3.31
N LEU A 25 -3.62 -17.63 3.90
CA LEU A 25 -2.33 -17.25 3.34
C LEU A 25 -1.45 -18.48 3.08
N ASP A 26 -1.32 -19.35 4.09
CA ASP A 26 -0.57 -20.60 4.02
C ASP A 26 -1.09 -21.52 2.91
N ARG A 27 -2.42 -21.60 2.73
CA ARG A 27 -3.03 -22.39 1.65
C ARG A 27 -2.69 -21.82 0.28
N ARG A 28 -2.78 -20.50 0.10
CA ARG A 28 -2.42 -19.82 -1.15
C ARG A 28 -0.94 -20.04 -1.50
N LEU A 29 -0.06 -19.93 -0.52
CA LEU A 29 1.38 -20.15 -0.68
C LEU A 29 1.71 -21.60 -1.05
N ARG A 30 1.02 -22.57 -0.45
CA ARG A 30 1.20 -23.98 -0.85
C ARG A 30 0.68 -24.25 -2.27
N ALA A 31 -0.48 -23.69 -2.60
CA ALA A 31 -1.11 -23.89 -3.91
C ALA A 31 -0.33 -23.22 -5.04
N SER A 32 0.35 -22.10 -4.79
CA SER A 32 1.15 -21.44 -5.83
C SER A 32 2.36 -22.25 -6.25
N GLY A 33 2.86 -23.19 -5.43
CA GLY A 33 4.12 -23.90 -5.69
C GLY A 33 5.35 -22.99 -5.66
N HIS A 34 5.17 -21.70 -5.37
CA HIS A 34 6.19 -20.66 -5.39
C HIS A 34 6.34 -19.98 -4.03
N ARG A 35 7.51 -19.40 -3.77
CA ARG A 35 7.82 -18.71 -2.50
C ARG A 35 7.31 -17.28 -2.43
N ILE A 36 6.77 -16.78 -3.53
CA ILE A 36 6.23 -15.43 -3.72
C ILE A 36 4.79 -15.63 -4.17
N LEU A 37 3.83 -15.01 -3.47
CA LEU A 37 2.48 -14.98 -4.00
C LEU A 37 2.44 -14.01 -5.17
N SER A 38 1.90 -14.50 -6.28
CA SER A 38 1.58 -13.66 -7.41
C SER A 38 0.19 -13.99 -7.89
N ASP A 39 -0.61 -12.95 -8.07
CA ASP A 39 -1.97 -13.06 -8.56
C ASP A 39 -1.98 -12.71 -10.05
N PRO A 40 -2.45 -13.62 -10.93
CA PRO A 40 -2.47 -13.37 -12.37
C PRO A 40 -3.32 -12.17 -12.78
N GLN A 41 -4.37 -11.83 -12.04
CA GLN A 41 -5.18 -10.67 -12.35
C GLN A 41 -4.43 -9.38 -12.00
N GLU A 42 -3.84 -9.29 -10.80
CA GLU A 42 -3.07 -8.10 -10.42
C GLU A 42 -1.82 -7.90 -11.30
N ALA A 43 -1.13 -8.99 -11.65
CA ALA A 43 0.01 -8.94 -12.58
C ALA A 43 -0.39 -8.40 -13.95
N ARG A 44 -1.48 -8.91 -14.55
CA ARG A 44 -2.01 -8.39 -15.83
C ARG A 44 -2.40 -6.93 -15.74
N VAL A 45 -3.09 -6.52 -14.68
CA VAL A 45 -3.50 -5.11 -14.51
C VAL A 45 -2.29 -4.18 -14.47
N LEU A 46 -1.23 -4.54 -13.73
CA LEU A 46 -0.01 -3.73 -13.71
C LEU A 46 0.72 -3.74 -15.05
N ALA A 47 0.82 -4.89 -15.73
CA ALA A 47 1.41 -4.97 -17.06
C ALA A 47 0.69 -4.06 -18.08
N GLU A 48 -0.64 -4.11 -18.09
CA GLU A 48 -1.45 -3.23 -18.94
C GLU A 48 -1.31 -1.76 -18.56
N ALA A 49 -1.25 -1.43 -17.26
CA ALA A 49 -1.07 -0.07 -16.79
C ALA A 49 0.28 0.50 -17.24
N ILE A 50 1.37 -0.28 -17.10
CA ILE A 50 2.70 0.11 -17.58
C ILE A 50 2.67 0.35 -19.08
N ARG A 51 2.16 -0.62 -19.85
CA ARG A 51 2.10 -0.55 -21.31
C ARG A 51 1.33 0.68 -21.78
N ARG A 52 0.08 0.85 -21.33
CA ARG A 52 -0.78 1.99 -21.73
C ARG A 52 -0.15 3.32 -21.36
N ALA A 53 0.38 3.43 -20.15
CA ALA A 53 1.01 4.67 -19.70
C ALA A 53 2.22 5.02 -20.57
N TYR A 54 3.10 4.06 -20.82
CA TYR A 54 4.34 4.29 -21.56
C TYR A 54 4.11 4.51 -23.05
N GLU A 55 3.14 3.85 -23.67
CA GLU A 55 2.72 4.12 -25.05
C GLU A 55 2.09 5.52 -25.18
N ALA A 56 1.20 5.90 -24.26
CA ALA A 56 0.48 7.18 -24.32
C ALA A 56 1.36 8.41 -24.00
N THR A 57 2.51 8.20 -23.36
CA THR A 57 3.42 9.28 -22.91
C THR A 57 4.80 9.15 -23.55
N GLU A 58 4.86 8.62 -24.77
CA GLU A 58 6.11 8.53 -25.53
C GLU A 58 6.74 9.93 -25.71
N GLY A 59 8.04 10.04 -25.44
CA GLY A 59 8.78 11.30 -25.50
C GLY A 59 8.62 12.21 -24.28
N GLU A 60 7.73 11.91 -23.33
CA GLU A 60 7.61 12.68 -22.09
C GLU A 60 8.74 12.37 -21.09
N PRO A 61 9.07 13.30 -20.18
CA PRO A 61 9.94 13.04 -19.04
C PRO A 61 9.51 11.80 -18.24
N THR A 62 10.46 10.91 -17.93
CA THR A 62 10.21 9.62 -17.25
C THR A 62 9.33 9.76 -16.01
N ILE A 63 9.47 10.82 -15.23
CA ILE A 63 8.69 11.05 -14.00
C ILE A 63 7.18 11.21 -14.27
N LEU A 64 6.80 11.84 -15.39
CA LEU A 64 5.40 11.96 -15.82
C LEU A 64 4.87 10.61 -16.30
N ARG A 65 5.68 9.87 -17.06
CA ARG A 65 5.35 8.50 -17.50
C ARG A 65 5.08 7.58 -16.31
N ARG A 66 5.87 7.68 -15.23
CA ARG A 66 5.67 6.95 -13.96
C ARG A 66 4.38 7.33 -13.27
N ALA A 67 4.09 8.62 -13.16
CA ALA A 67 2.82 9.09 -12.61
C ALA A 67 1.62 8.55 -13.42
N ARG A 68 1.76 8.46 -14.76
CA ARG A 68 0.73 7.87 -15.62
C ARG A 68 0.51 6.38 -15.34
N VAL A 69 1.55 5.60 -15.03
CA VAL A 69 1.39 4.20 -14.60
C VAL A 69 0.51 4.11 -13.35
N LEU A 70 0.76 4.97 -12.37
CA LEU A 70 -0.03 5.04 -11.14
C LEU A 70 -1.49 5.37 -11.43
N THR A 71 -1.74 6.33 -12.32
CA THR A 71 -3.10 6.69 -12.78
C THR A 71 -3.82 5.50 -13.43
N GLU A 72 -3.16 4.81 -14.37
CA GLU A 72 -3.74 3.66 -15.07
C GLU A 72 -4.01 2.48 -14.11
N TYR A 73 -3.08 2.23 -13.19
CA TYR A 73 -3.23 1.20 -12.17
C TYR A 73 -4.37 1.52 -11.20
N ALA A 74 -4.44 2.74 -10.66
CA ALA A 74 -5.47 3.14 -9.70
C ALA A 74 -6.89 2.94 -10.23
N ARG A 75 -7.12 3.23 -11.51
CA ARG A 75 -8.41 3.05 -12.20
C ARG A 75 -8.82 1.57 -12.35
N SER A 76 -7.85 0.69 -12.48
CA SER A 76 -8.06 -0.70 -12.90
C SER A 76 -7.76 -1.73 -11.81
N CYS A 77 -7.15 -1.31 -10.70
CA CYS A 77 -6.68 -2.20 -9.66
C CYS A 77 -7.82 -3.07 -9.09
N PRO A 78 -7.55 -4.35 -8.82
CA PRO A 78 -8.48 -5.19 -8.07
C PRO A 78 -8.65 -4.64 -6.66
N ALA A 79 -9.88 -4.29 -6.30
CA ALA A 79 -10.24 -3.73 -5.00
C ALA A 79 -11.24 -4.66 -4.32
N SER A 80 -10.78 -5.83 -3.86
CA SER A 80 -11.65 -6.81 -3.18
C SER A 80 -11.10 -7.16 -1.80
N ALA A 81 -12.01 -7.41 -0.86
CA ALA A 81 -11.69 -7.87 0.48
C ALA A 81 -12.23 -9.28 0.70
N HIS A 82 -11.41 -10.17 1.26
CA HIS A 82 -11.92 -11.43 1.81
C HIS A 82 -12.74 -11.16 3.08
N SER A 83 -13.66 -12.07 3.42
CA SER A 83 -14.61 -11.89 4.52
C SER A 83 -13.99 -11.77 5.92
N ASP A 84 -12.73 -12.13 6.08
CA ASP A 84 -11.98 -12.05 7.34
C ASP A 84 -10.94 -10.92 7.32
N GLU A 85 -10.71 -10.27 6.17
CA GLU A 85 -9.68 -9.23 6.08
C GLU A 85 -10.07 -8.00 6.88
N LEU A 86 -9.12 -7.55 7.71
CA LEU A 86 -9.17 -6.30 8.46
C LEU A 86 -8.54 -5.15 7.66
N LEU A 87 -7.58 -5.44 6.79
CA LEU A 87 -6.97 -4.47 5.88
C LEU A 87 -7.11 -4.94 4.43
N VAL A 88 -7.27 -3.99 3.52
CA VAL A 88 -7.43 -4.25 2.07
C VAL A 88 -6.31 -3.65 1.26
N GLY A 89 -6.24 -4.02 -0.01
CA GLY A 89 -5.07 -3.81 -0.85
C GLY A 89 -4.14 -5.02 -0.77
N ASN A 90 -3.60 -5.38 -1.92
CA ASN A 90 -2.69 -6.50 -2.07
C ASN A 90 -1.47 -6.05 -2.85
N GLN A 91 -0.37 -6.78 -2.67
CA GLN A 91 0.89 -6.54 -3.34
C GLN A 91 1.35 -7.85 -4.01
N THR A 92 0.53 -8.41 -4.90
CA THR A 92 0.80 -9.69 -5.58
C THR A 92 1.12 -9.57 -7.07
N PHE A 93 1.46 -8.35 -7.50
CA PHE A 93 1.73 -8.00 -8.90
C PHE A 93 3.22 -7.88 -9.25
N ASN A 94 4.17 -8.26 -8.39
CA ASN A 94 5.59 -7.95 -8.58
C ASN A 94 6.14 -8.40 -9.97
N PRO A 95 6.51 -7.47 -10.88
CA PRO A 95 6.97 -7.78 -12.23
C PRO A 95 8.35 -8.44 -12.31
N LEU A 96 9.19 -8.27 -11.27
CA LEU A 96 10.58 -8.74 -11.28
C LEU A 96 10.72 -10.17 -10.77
N HIS A 97 9.84 -10.61 -9.89
CA HIS A 97 9.96 -11.94 -9.27
C HIS A 97 8.63 -12.70 -9.17
N GLY A 98 7.52 -12.07 -9.53
CA GLY A 98 6.20 -12.71 -9.50
C GLY A 98 6.06 -13.79 -10.58
N PRO A 99 5.70 -15.03 -10.23
CA PRO A 99 5.53 -16.11 -11.20
C PRO A 99 4.39 -15.89 -12.20
N ALA A 100 3.48 -14.94 -11.97
CA ALA A 100 2.42 -14.63 -12.93
C ALA A 100 2.89 -13.77 -14.12
N TRP A 101 4.11 -13.23 -14.09
CA TRP A 101 4.70 -12.48 -15.20
C TRP A 101 5.50 -13.39 -16.11
N THR A 102 5.12 -13.45 -17.38
CA THR A 102 5.83 -14.27 -18.38
C THR A 102 7.21 -13.69 -18.70
N GLN A 103 8.08 -14.50 -19.30
CA GLN A 103 9.38 -14.03 -19.78
C GLN A 103 9.22 -12.90 -20.81
N ALA A 104 8.26 -13.05 -21.74
CA ALA A 104 7.96 -12.04 -22.75
C ALA A 104 7.51 -10.70 -22.13
N ASP A 105 6.66 -10.74 -21.09
CA ASP A 105 6.26 -9.50 -20.40
C ASP A 105 7.47 -8.77 -19.84
N ARG A 106 8.41 -9.50 -19.23
CA ARG A 106 9.62 -8.94 -18.60
C ARG A 106 10.58 -8.35 -19.63
N GLU A 107 10.75 -9.02 -20.77
CA GLU A 107 11.59 -8.57 -21.87
C GLU A 107 11.01 -7.36 -22.61
N ALA A 108 9.69 -7.18 -22.59
CA ALA A 108 9.03 -6.03 -23.19
C ALA A 108 9.23 -4.73 -22.39
N LEU A 109 9.38 -4.80 -21.06
CA LEU A 109 9.47 -3.59 -20.21
C LEU A 109 10.66 -2.69 -20.56
N PRO A 110 11.91 -3.20 -20.75
CA PRO A 110 13.03 -2.37 -21.21
C PRO A 110 12.78 -1.74 -22.58
N GLY A 111 12.08 -2.44 -23.48
CA GLY A 111 11.73 -1.91 -24.81
C GLY A 111 10.82 -0.69 -24.76
N LEU A 112 9.98 -0.57 -23.73
CA LEU A 112 9.17 0.62 -23.47
C LEU A 112 9.99 1.77 -22.84
N GLY A 113 11.20 1.48 -22.35
CA GLY A 113 11.98 2.38 -21.50
C GLY A 113 11.57 2.33 -20.03
N TRP A 114 10.84 1.30 -19.60
CA TRP A 114 10.51 1.07 -18.20
C TRP A 114 11.62 0.25 -17.52
N ALA A 115 11.99 0.64 -16.30
CA ALA A 115 13.00 -0.06 -15.50
C ALA A 115 12.70 0.07 -14.00
N MET A 116 13.32 -0.75 -13.17
CA MET A 116 13.29 -0.53 -11.71
C MET A 116 14.12 0.71 -11.34
N THR A 117 13.70 1.47 -10.32
CA THR A 117 14.50 2.57 -9.75
C THR A 117 15.21 2.10 -8.47
N ALA A 118 15.96 2.97 -7.81
CA ALA A 118 16.62 2.61 -6.55
C ALA A 118 15.59 2.19 -5.48
N ALA A 119 15.84 1.05 -4.82
CA ALA A 119 15.05 0.57 -3.70
C ALA A 119 15.84 0.75 -2.38
N HIS A 120 15.57 -0.05 -1.33
CA HIS A 120 16.26 0.08 -0.03
C HIS A 120 16.08 1.48 0.59
N ILE A 121 14.84 1.91 0.72
CA ILE A 121 14.45 3.23 1.18
C ILE A 121 13.45 3.15 2.32
N VAL A 122 13.53 4.12 3.23
CA VAL A 122 12.49 4.39 4.23
C VAL A 122 11.77 5.66 3.77
N HIS A 123 10.50 5.53 3.41
CA HIS A 123 9.68 6.68 3.05
C HIS A 123 9.14 7.38 4.30
N ASP A 124 8.75 8.63 4.12
CA ASP A 124 8.09 9.45 5.13
C ASP A 124 6.60 9.10 5.26
N TYR A 125 6.32 7.94 5.87
CA TYR A 125 4.93 7.52 6.17
C TYR A 125 4.27 8.48 7.16
N GLU A 126 5.05 9.03 8.09
CA GLU A 126 4.57 9.94 9.15
C GLU A 126 3.92 11.18 8.54
N SER A 127 4.51 11.76 7.49
CA SER A 127 3.93 12.89 6.78
C SER A 127 2.56 12.58 6.15
N MET A 128 2.32 11.36 5.66
CA MET A 128 0.99 10.95 5.18
C MET A 128 0.00 10.79 6.33
N LEU A 129 0.45 10.34 7.50
CA LEU A 129 -0.40 10.20 8.69
C LEU A 129 -0.74 11.55 9.34
N LEU A 130 0.17 12.53 9.29
CA LEU A 130 -0.04 13.84 9.90
C LEU A 130 -0.86 14.80 9.03
N HIS A 131 -0.69 14.74 7.71
CA HIS A 131 -1.30 15.68 6.78
C HIS A 131 -2.41 15.05 5.92
N GLY A 132 -2.41 13.73 5.73
CA GLY A 132 -3.38 13.06 4.88
C GLY A 132 -3.26 13.44 3.39
N ILE A 133 -4.10 12.82 2.57
CA ILE A 133 -4.02 12.95 1.11
C ILE A 133 -4.39 14.36 0.64
N ALA A 134 -5.45 14.93 1.24
CA ALA A 134 -5.99 16.24 0.86
C ALA A 134 -4.99 17.38 1.06
N ASP A 135 -4.30 17.44 2.21
CA ASP A 135 -3.34 18.52 2.48
C ASP A 135 -2.11 18.41 1.58
N HIS A 136 -1.63 17.18 1.33
CA HIS A 136 -0.55 16.95 0.38
C HIS A 136 -0.91 17.43 -1.03
N ARG A 137 -2.12 17.12 -1.50
CA ARG A 137 -2.62 17.63 -2.79
C ARG A 137 -2.64 19.16 -2.81
N GLN A 138 -3.19 19.79 -1.78
CA GLN A 138 -3.27 21.24 -1.70
C GLN A 138 -1.88 21.89 -1.65
N ALA A 139 -0.94 21.31 -0.91
CA ALA A 139 0.43 21.78 -0.82
C ALA A 139 1.15 21.71 -2.18
N ILE A 140 0.99 20.62 -2.92
CA ILE A 140 1.57 20.48 -4.26
C ILE A 140 0.96 21.49 -5.23
N GLN A 141 -0.36 21.67 -5.22
CA GLN A 141 -1.02 22.65 -6.11
C GLN A 141 -0.55 24.08 -5.85
N ARG A 142 -0.39 24.47 -4.57
CA ARG A 142 0.16 25.79 -4.21
C ARG A 142 1.57 26.00 -4.75
N ARG A 143 2.43 24.98 -4.66
CA ARG A 143 3.81 25.02 -5.18
C ARG A 143 3.81 25.07 -6.71
N LEU A 144 2.99 24.24 -7.35
CA LEU A 144 2.91 24.13 -8.80
C LEU A 144 2.53 25.46 -9.48
N ALA A 145 1.62 26.24 -8.87
CA ALA A 145 1.22 27.56 -9.40
C ALA A 145 2.42 28.53 -9.60
N ARG A 146 3.49 28.37 -8.82
CA ARG A 146 4.66 29.24 -8.83
C ARG A 146 5.88 28.59 -9.48
N ALA A 147 5.91 27.26 -9.59
CA ALA A 147 7.03 26.51 -10.13
C ALA A 147 7.25 26.76 -11.63
N ARG A 148 8.50 26.64 -12.08
CA ARG A 148 8.91 26.77 -13.48
C ARG A 148 9.94 25.68 -13.81
N GLY A 149 10.19 25.46 -15.10
CA GLY A 149 11.17 24.48 -15.57
C GLY A 149 10.95 23.08 -14.99
N ASP A 150 12.03 22.43 -14.58
CA ASP A 150 12.03 21.05 -14.08
C ASP A 150 11.22 20.88 -12.80
N GLU A 151 11.18 21.90 -11.93
CA GLU A 151 10.35 21.85 -10.72
C GLU A 151 8.86 21.71 -11.08
N ALA A 152 8.40 22.45 -12.11
CA ALA A 152 7.02 22.35 -12.56
C ALA A 152 6.71 20.98 -13.21
N VAL A 153 7.70 20.36 -13.88
CA VAL A 153 7.56 18.99 -14.39
C VAL A 153 7.39 18.00 -13.24
N ASN A 154 8.25 18.08 -12.23
CA ASN A 154 8.20 17.18 -11.07
C ASN A 154 6.91 17.35 -10.27
N LEU A 155 6.51 18.59 -9.98
CA LEU A 155 5.27 18.86 -9.24
C LEU A 155 4.02 18.42 -10.00
N ARG A 156 4.01 18.47 -11.33
CA ARG A 156 2.92 17.88 -12.13
C ARG A 156 2.84 16.37 -11.96
N ALA A 157 3.99 15.69 -12.02
CA ALA A 157 4.04 14.24 -11.81
C ALA A 157 3.60 13.87 -10.37
N PHE A 158 4.02 14.63 -9.37
CA PHE A 158 3.60 14.37 -7.98
C PHE A 158 2.11 14.66 -7.77
N ALA A 159 1.58 15.72 -8.39
CA ALA A 159 0.15 16.01 -8.35
C ALA A 159 -0.64 14.84 -8.95
N GLU A 160 -0.24 14.36 -10.14
CA GLU A 160 -0.88 13.22 -10.78
C GLU A 160 -0.77 11.94 -9.93
N ALA A 161 0.39 11.66 -9.33
CA ALA A 161 0.56 10.52 -8.45
C ALA A 161 -0.36 10.57 -7.21
N LEU A 162 -0.56 11.75 -6.60
CA LEU A 162 -1.49 11.91 -5.47
C LEU A 162 -2.95 11.78 -5.89
N GLU A 163 -3.34 12.30 -7.06
CA GLU A 163 -4.68 12.09 -7.60
C GLU A 163 -4.94 10.61 -7.89
N ALA A 164 -3.94 9.91 -8.43
CA ALA A 164 -4.00 8.48 -8.64
C ALA A 164 -4.10 7.72 -7.30
N PHE A 165 -3.36 8.15 -6.27
CA PHE A 165 -3.46 7.55 -4.94
C PHE A 165 -4.84 7.78 -4.30
N ALA A 166 -5.39 8.98 -4.41
CA ALA A 166 -6.76 9.27 -3.98
C ALA A 166 -7.78 8.38 -4.71
N THR A 167 -7.65 8.24 -6.03
CA THR A 167 -8.50 7.35 -6.84
C THR A 167 -8.38 5.90 -6.39
N PHE A 168 -7.17 5.44 -6.09
CA PHE A 168 -6.91 4.09 -5.58
C PHE A 168 -7.60 3.86 -4.23
N VAL A 169 -7.51 4.81 -3.29
CA VAL A 169 -8.15 4.72 -1.97
C VAL A 169 -9.67 4.75 -2.10
N ASP A 170 -10.23 5.67 -2.90
CA ASP A 170 -11.67 5.84 -3.09
C ASP A 170 -12.29 4.58 -3.73
N ARG A 171 -11.61 4.02 -4.73
CA ARG A 171 -11.99 2.73 -5.33
C ARG A 171 -12.02 1.61 -4.30
N HIS A 172 -11.08 1.55 -3.36
CA HIS A 172 -11.09 0.55 -2.31
C HIS A 172 -12.24 0.77 -1.31
N ALA A 173 -12.55 2.00 -0.93
CA ALA A 173 -13.73 2.31 -0.12
C ALA A 173 -15.02 1.83 -0.80
N ALA A 174 -15.22 2.20 -2.07
CA ALA A 174 -16.42 1.86 -2.84
C ALA A 174 -16.60 0.34 -3.01
N MET A 175 -15.51 -0.37 -3.26
CA MET A 175 -15.55 -1.82 -3.56
C MET A 175 -15.49 -2.71 -2.32
N THR A 176 -15.21 -2.13 -1.13
CA THR A 176 -15.16 -2.88 0.13
C THR A 176 -16.05 -2.26 1.22
N PRO A 177 -17.40 -2.25 1.04
CA PRO A 177 -18.33 -1.52 1.92
C PRO A 177 -18.16 -1.80 3.42
N ARG A 178 -17.77 -3.03 3.78
CA ARG A 178 -17.49 -3.46 5.16
C ARG A 178 -16.33 -2.73 5.85
N LEU A 179 -15.47 -2.07 5.09
CA LEU A 179 -14.33 -1.29 5.57
C LEU A 179 -14.44 0.18 5.11
N ALA A 180 -15.60 0.61 4.63
CA ALA A 180 -15.83 1.98 4.20
C ALA A 180 -15.57 3.00 5.32
N ASP A 181 -15.93 2.69 6.57
CA ASP A 181 -15.68 3.57 7.72
C ASP A 181 -14.19 3.70 8.09
N VAL A 182 -13.37 2.75 7.63
CA VAL A 182 -11.91 2.77 7.80
C VAL A 182 -11.24 3.48 6.63
N ILE A 183 -11.78 3.35 5.41
CA ILE A 183 -11.10 3.82 4.20
C ILE A 183 -11.61 5.20 3.77
N GLY A 184 -12.92 5.42 3.79
CA GLY A 184 -13.57 6.65 3.34
C GLY A 184 -12.99 7.92 3.96
N PRO A 185 -12.80 7.97 5.29
CA PRO A 185 -12.22 9.15 5.94
C PRO A 185 -10.80 9.52 5.46
N LEU A 186 -10.02 8.56 4.92
CA LEU A 186 -8.65 8.79 4.47
C LEU A 186 -8.56 9.68 3.21
N ILE A 187 -9.65 9.83 2.46
CA ILE A 187 -9.72 10.71 1.29
C ILE A 187 -9.77 12.17 1.72
N GLU A 188 -10.56 12.45 2.75
CA GLU A 188 -10.87 13.81 3.19
C GLU A 188 -9.81 14.37 4.14
N GLY A 189 -9.12 13.51 4.90
CA GLY A 189 -8.13 13.99 5.86
C GLY A 189 -7.23 12.92 6.47
N PRO A 190 -6.43 13.31 7.47
CA PRO A 190 -5.58 12.40 8.23
C PRO A 190 -6.40 11.28 8.90
N PRO A 191 -5.82 10.08 9.10
CA PRO A 191 -6.44 9.04 9.91
C PRO A 191 -6.69 9.54 11.34
N GLN A 192 -7.75 9.05 11.98
CA GLN A 192 -8.12 9.40 13.35
C GLN A 192 -8.08 8.20 14.31
N THR A 193 -7.97 6.99 13.76
CA THR A 193 -7.90 5.74 14.52
C THR A 193 -6.69 4.93 14.12
N PHE A 194 -6.27 4.00 14.98
CA PHE A 194 -5.18 3.07 14.71
C PHE A 194 -5.44 2.21 13.47
N HIS A 195 -6.69 1.77 13.28
CA HIS A 195 -7.08 1.00 12.11
C HIS A 195 -6.95 1.81 10.81
N GLN A 196 -7.43 3.05 10.81
CA GLN A 196 -7.27 3.98 9.68
C GLN A 196 -5.79 4.24 9.37
N ALA A 197 -4.97 4.47 10.40
CA ALA A 197 -3.54 4.71 10.24
C ALA A 197 -2.81 3.49 9.63
N LEU A 198 -3.09 2.28 10.14
CA LEU A 198 -2.54 1.04 9.57
C LEU A 198 -2.96 0.84 8.10
N GLN A 199 -4.23 1.10 7.78
CA GLN A 199 -4.75 0.97 6.42
C GLN A 199 -4.08 1.98 5.47
N LEU A 200 -3.86 3.23 5.90
CA LEU A 200 -3.17 4.23 5.11
C LEU A 200 -1.70 3.86 4.88
N VAL A 201 -0.98 3.42 5.92
CA VAL A 201 0.41 2.93 5.77
C VAL A 201 0.49 1.78 4.77
N TRP A 202 -0.45 0.82 4.86
CA TRP A 202 -0.47 -0.30 3.94
C TRP A 202 -0.78 0.13 2.49
N PHE A 203 -1.72 1.05 2.29
CA PHE A 203 -1.99 1.59 0.95
C PHE A 203 -0.80 2.34 0.37
N VAL A 204 -0.12 3.17 1.16
CA VAL A 204 1.12 3.85 0.73
C VAL A 204 2.15 2.80 0.31
N GLN A 205 2.36 1.77 1.11
CA GLN A 205 3.29 0.67 0.80
C GLN A 205 2.95 -0.03 -0.52
N VAL A 206 1.68 -0.38 -0.75
CA VAL A 206 1.22 -1.01 -2.00
C VAL A 206 1.52 -0.10 -3.18
N PHE A 207 1.14 1.17 -3.09
CA PHE A 207 1.26 2.13 -4.19
C PHE A 207 2.72 2.45 -4.54
N LEU A 208 3.60 2.51 -3.55
CA LEU A 208 5.04 2.61 -3.76
C LEU A 208 5.58 1.43 -4.58
N HIS A 209 5.07 0.22 -4.37
CA HIS A 209 5.49 -0.95 -5.14
C HIS A 209 4.88 -1.02 -6.55
N VAL A 210 3.79 -0.29 -6.81
CA VAL A 210 3.27 -0.10 -8.17
C VAL A 210 4.24 0.78 -8.97
N GLU A 211 4.76 1.85 -8.36
CA GLU A 211 5.74 2.75 -9.00
C GLU A 211 7.11 2.08 -9.18
N ASN A 212 7.61 1.47 -8.10
CA ASN A 212 8.90 0.82 -8.04
C ASN A 212 8.78 -0.59 -7.42
N PRO A 213 8.88 -1.67 -8.21
CA PRO A 213 8.76 -3.03 -7.71
C PRO A 213 10.02 -3.57 -7.04
N GLY A 214 10.97 -2.68 -6.72
CA GLY A 214 12.17 -3.01 -5.98
C GLY A 214 11.89 -3.55 -4.57
N VAL A 215 12.90 -4.20 -4.01
CA VAL A 215 12.82 -4.81 -2.68
C VAL A 215 13.26 -3.85 -1.58
N ALA A 216 12.91 -4.18 -0.33
CA ALA A 216 13.36 -3.47 0.86
C ALA A 216 12.87 -2.01 0.99
N ILE A 217 11.68 -1.70 0.47
CA ILE A 217 10.92 -0.52 0.87
C ILE A 217 10.41 -0.75 2.30
N SER A 218 11.06 -0.09 3.26
CA SER A 218 10.95 -0.40 4.68
C SER A 218 10.06 0.61 5.41
N PHE A 219 9.31 0.14 6.40
CA PHE A 219 8.40 0.97 7.19
C PHE A 219 9.10 1.93 8.17
N GLY A 220 10.40 1.78 8.41
CA GLY A 220 11.14 2.62 9.35
C GLY A 220 10.67 2.44 10.80
N ARG A 221 10.52 3.56 11.52
CA ARG A 221 10.05 3.59 12.93
C ARG A 221 8.52 3.44 13.02
N PHE A 222 8.03 2.31 12.51
CA PHE A 222 6.61 1.92 12.47
C PHE A 222 5.91 2.05 13.82
N ASP A 223 6.64 1.76 14.89
CA ASP A 223 6.21 1.95 16.27
C ASP A 223 5.91 3.42 16.62
N ARG A 224 6.78 4.34 16.22
CA ARG A 224 6.75 5.74 16.68
C ARG A 224 5.62 6.53 16.04
N TYR A 225 5.43 6.44 14.73
CA TYR A 225 4.40 7.23 14.05
C TYR A 225 3.00 6.61 14.17
N LEU A 226 2.86 5.34 14.55
CA LEU A 226 1.56 4.74 14.83
C LEU A 226 1.14 4.84 16.30
N TRP A 227 2.09 5.01 17.22
CA TRP A 227 1.82 5.09 18.66
C TRP A 227 0.73 6.09 19.02
N PRO A 228 0.72 7.35 18.51
CA PRO A 228 -0.31 8.32 18.88
C PRO A 228 -1.74 7.85 18.56
N PHE A 229 -1.92 7.10 17.47
CA PHE A 229 -3.22 6.56 17.08
C PHE A 229 -3.64 5.37 17.95
N LEU A 230 -2.70 4.49 18.28
CA LEU A 230 -2.94 3.35 19.16
C LEU A 230 -3.28 3.82 20.58
N GLU A 231 -2.47 4.73 21.13
CA GLU A 231 -2.67 5.30 22.46
C GLU A 231 -4.03 5.99 22.56
N ALA A 232 -4.37 6.84 21.58
CA ALA A 232 -5.66 7.54 21.56
C ALA A 232 -6.86 6.59 21.46
N ASP A 233 -6.76 5.49 20.69
CA ASP A 233 -7.84 4.51 20.58
C ASP A 233 -8.05 3.72 21.87
N LEU A 234 -6.96 3.31 22.53
CA LEU A 234 -6.99 2.61 23.81
C LEU A 234 -7.53 3.51 24.93
N GLU A 235 -7.05 4.76 25.02
CA GLU A 235 -7.52 5.72 26.02
C GLU A 235 -9.01 6.06 25.85
N ALA A 236 -9.47 6.16 24.61
CA ALA A 236 -10.88 6.40 24.31
C ALA A 236 -11.76 5.13 24.42
N GLY A 237 -11.17 3.96 24.66
CA GLY A 237 -11.88 2.68 24.70
C GLY A 237 -12.53 2.30 23.37
N ARG A 238 -12.01 2.79 22.24
CA ARG A 238 -12.51 2.44 20.90
C ARG A 238 -12.15 1.02 20.51
N ILE A 239 -10.98 0.57 20.98
CA ILE A 239 -10.47 -0.79 20.84
C ILE A 239 -9.83 -1.21 22.17
N ASP A 240 -9.69 -2.51 22.38
CA ASP A 240 -8.83 -3.03 23.44
C ASP A 240 -7.46 -3.49 22.91
N LEU A 241 -6.59 -3.99 23.80
CA LEU A 241 -5.28 -4.52 23.41
C LEU A 241 -5.37 -5.74 22.48
N GLN A 242 -6.41 -6.55 22.60
CA GLN A 242 -6.59 -7.75 21.78
C GLN A 242 -7.01 -7.38 20.36
N ASP A 243 -7.88 -6.37 20.20
CA ASP A 243 -8.23 -5.76 18.92
C ASP A 243 -6.99 -5.16 18.24
N ALA A 244 -6.21 -4.38 18.98
CA ALA A 244 -4.97 -3.78 18.48
C ALA A 244 -3.95 -4.85 18.04
N PHE A 245 -3.82 -5.92 18.82
CA PHE A 245 -2.96 -7.07 18.51
C PHE A 245 -3.39 -7.77 17.22
N ASP A 246 -4.68 -7.99 17.04
CA ASP A 246 -5.23 -8.63 15.85
C ASP A 246 -5.06 -7.77 14.59
N LEU A 247 -5.25 -6.45 14.71
CA LEU A 247 -4.97 -5.50 13.64
C LEU A 247 -3.49 -5.53 13.22
N ALA A 248 -2.57 -5.51 14.19
CA ALA A 248 -1.14 -5.63 13.94
C ALA A 248 -0.79 -6.97 13.28
N CYS A 249 -1.40 -8.06 13.75
CA CYS A 249 -1.22 -9.39 13.13
C CYS A 249 -1.74 -9.43 11.69
N ALA A 250 -2.92 -8.86 11.42
CA ALA A 250 -3.47 -8.77 10.07
C ALA A 250 -2.59 -7.93 9.13
N PHE A 251 -2.03 -6.82 9.63
CA PHE A 251 -1.05 -6.00 8.90
C PHE A 251 0.21 -6.80 8.57
N LEU A 252 0.79 -7.51 9.54
CA LEU A 252 1.97 -8.33 9.31
C LEU A 252 1.70 -9.47 8.32
N LEU A 253 0.50 -10.07 8.35
CA LEU A 253 0.10 -11.07 7.36
C LEU A 253 0.06 -10.48 5.94
N LYS A 254 -0.39 -9.23 5.76
CA LYS A 254 -0.30 -8.51 4.48
C LYS A 254 1.15 -8.34 4.04
N CYS A 255 2.05 -8.00 4.95
CA CYS A 255 3.49 -7.89 4.69
C CYS A 255 4.17 -9.23 4.36
N CYS A 256 3.56 -10.37 4.72
CA CYS A 256 4.07 -11.70 4.37
C CYS A 256 3.59 -12.19 3.00
N VAL A 257 2.57 -11.56 2.41
CA VAL A 257 2.10 -11.88 1.05
C VAL A 257 3.24 -11.84 0.01
N PRO A 258 4.17 -10.86 0.02
CA PRO A 258 5.20 -10.74 -1.01
C PRO A 258 6.35 -11.75 -0.89
N ILE A 259 6.67 -12.31 0.28
CA ILE A 259 7.90 -13.11 0.46
C ILE A 259 7.74 -14.16 1.58
N ARG A 260 8.13 -15.41 1.32
CA ARG A 260 8.73 -16.29 2.34
C ARG A 260 10.25 -16.40 2.13
N LYS A 261 11.06 -15.82 3.03
CA LYS A 261 12.49 -16.16 3.15
C LYS A 261 12.59 -17.51 3.87
N GLY A 262 13.47 -18.39 3.38
CA GLY A 262 13.57 -19.76 3.85
C GLY A 262 14.04 -19.86 5.30
N CYS A 263 13.33 -20.66 6.11
CA CYS A 263 14.05 -21.59 6.98
C CYS A 263 14.31 -22.83 6.12
N SER A 264 15.59 -23.14 5.92
CA SER A 264 16.03 -24.47 5.50
C SER A 264 15.33 -25.53 6.36
N ARG A 265 14.78 -26.55 5.72
CA ARG A 265 14.80 -27.88 6.33
C ARG A 265 16.19 -28.45 6.15
#